data_AF-A0A9D3V683-F1
#
_entry.id   AF-A0A9D3V683-F1
#
_cell.length_a   1.000
_cell.length_b   1.000
_cell.length_c   1.000
_cell.angle_alpha   90.00
_cell.angle_beta   90.00
_cell.angle_gamma   90.00
#
_symmetry.space_group_name_H-M   'P 1'
#
loop_
_entity.id
_entity.type
_entity.pdbx_description
1 polymer ?
#
loop_
_entity_poly.entity_id
_entity_poly.type
_entity_poly.pdbx_seq_one_letter_code
_entity_poly.pdbx_strand_id
1 'polypeptide(L)'
;MPSANLLLYFQQFESSESTFLYCSEEWLKRMDRSLASIKPIMESTYGKDQAVKWTVYWRTFFIAVAELFGYNNGEEWMVALFPFKKK
;
A
#
# COMPACT_ATOMS: atom_id res chain seq x y z
N MET A 1 -7.90 4.45 8.67
CA MET A 1 -8.49 4.27 7.32
C MET A 1 -9.97 4.62 7.40
N PRO A 2 -10.55 5.30 6.39
CA PRO A 2 -11.98 5.52 6.33
C PRO A 2 -12.73 4.17 6.21
N SER A 3 -13.96 4.09 6.74
CA SER A 3 -14.82 2.92 6.53
C SER A 3 -15.13 2.74 5.04
N ALA A 4 -15.30 1.50 4.58
CA ALA A 4 -15.63 1.21 3.17
C ALA A 4 -16.80 2.06 2.67
N ASN A 5 -17.86 2.19 3.48
CA ASN A 5 -19.07 2.95 3.12
C ASN A 5 -18.95 4.47 3.30
N LEU A 6 -17.80 5.01 3.70
CA LEU A 6 -17.67 6.43 4.03
C LEU A 6 -18.13 7.31 2.87
N LEU A 7 -17.73 6.98 1.65
CA LEU A 7 -18.05 7.79 0.48
C LEU A 7 -19.54 7.76 0.10
N LEU A 8 -20.31 6.76 0.55
CA LEU A 8 -21.76 6.69 0.35
C LEU A 8 -22.49 7.82 1.10
N TYR A 9 -21.95 8.28 2.24
CA TYR A 9 -22.53 9.39 3.02
C TYR A 9 -22.31 10.77 2.37
N PHE A 10 -21.46 10.83 1.35
CA PHE A 10 -21.19 12.05 0.58
C PHE A 10 -21.72 11.95 -0.85
N GLN A 11 -22.62 11.00 -1.12
CA GLN A 11 -23.21 10.79 -2.45
C GLN A 11 -24.34 11.78 -2.75
N GLN A 12 -24.11 12.64 -3.76
CA GLN A 12 -25.16 13.20 -4.61
C GLN A 12 -25.49 12.29 -5.83
N PHE A 13 -24.84 11.12 -5.95
CA PHE A 13 -24.79 10.26 -7.14
C PHE A 13 -24.84 8.75 -6.79
N GLU A 14 -25.31 7.89 -7.70
CA GLU A 14 -25.33 6.40 -7.55
C GLU A 14 -23.96 5.76 -7.84
N SER A 15 -23.58 4.72 -7.08
CA SER A 15 -22.39 3.89 -7.31
C SER A 15 -22.69 2.39 -7.21
N SER A 16 -21.97 1.53 -7.94
CA SER A 16 -21.92 0.08 -7.63
C SER A 16 -20.68 -0.23 -6.79
N GLU A 17 -20.72 -1.28 -5.96
CA GLU A 17 -19.52 -1.74 -5.25
C GLU A 17 -18.48 -2.30 -6.22
N SER A 18 -17.19 -2.17 -5.89
CA SER A 18 -16.12 -2.79 -6.69
C SER A 18 -14.92 -3.31 -5.87
N THR A 19 -14.20 -4.18 -6.58
CA THR A 19 -13.28 -5.27 -6.23
C THR A 19 -12.09 -4.94 -5.31
N PHE A 20 -11.65 -5.98 -4.57
CA PHE A 20 -10.47 -5.99 -3.71
C PHE A 20 -9.23 -6.59 -4.42
N LEU A 21 -8.07 -5.97 -4.24
CA LEU A 21 -6.76 -6.47 -4.69
C LEU A 21 -5.74 -6.21 -3.59
N TYR A 22 -4.93 -7.21 -3.20
CA TYR A 22 -3.73 -6.93 -2.41
C TYR A 22 -2.57 -7.91 -2.58
N CYS A 23 -1.33 -7.39 -2.66
CA CYS A 23 -0.10 -8.20 -2.72
C CYS A 23 1.18 -7.36 -2.41
N SER A 24 1.27 -6.68 -1.26
CA SER A 24 2.53 -5.97 -0.89
C SER A 24 3.66 -6.92 -0.49
N GLU A 25 3.37 -8.16 -0.10
CA GLU A 25 4.38 -9.17 0.20
C GLU A 25 5.34 -9.41 -0.96
N GLU A 26 4.82 -9.42 -2.19
CA GLU A 26 5.65 -9.63 -3.38
C GLU A 26 6.58 -8.45 -3.64
N TRP A 27 6.20 -7.24 -3.22
CA TRP A 27 7.07 -6.07 -3.26
C TRP A 27 8.19 -6.17 -2.22
N LEU A 28 7.90 -6.64 -1.01
CA LEU A 28 8.92 -6.91 0.01
C LEU A 28 9.90 -7.98 -0.46
N LYS A 29 9.41 -9.11 -0.97
CA LYS A 29 10.25 -10.21 -1.50
C LYS A 29 11.13 -9.71 -2.66
N ARG A 30 10.57 -8.89 -3.55
CA ARG A 30 11.33 -8.29 -4.65
C ARG A 30 12.40 -7.32 -4.16
N MET A 31 12.08 -6.49 -3.18
CA MET A 31 13.04 -5.57 -2.57
C MET A 31 14.23 -6.32 -1.96
N ASP A 32 13.95 -7.38 -1.20
CA ASP A 32 14.98 -8.19 -0.56
C ASP A 32 15.90 -8.90 -1.57
N ARG A 33 15.32 -9.45 -2.66
CA ARG A 33 16.12 -10.04 -3.76
C ARG A 33 16.98 -9.01 -4.50
N SER A 34 16.57 -7.75 -4.52
CA SER A 34 17.21 -6.67 -5.29
C SER A 34 17.98 -5.66 -4.44
N LEU A 35 18.33 -6.00 -3.18
CA LEU A 35 19.04 -5.08 -2.27
C LEU A 35 20.34 -4.53 -2.85
N ALA A 36 21.11 -5.35 -3.57
CA ALA A 36 22.36 -4.94 -4.20
C ALA A 36 22.15 -3.82 -5.24
N SER A 37 21.07 -3.91 -6.03
CA SER A 37 20.71 -2.88 -7.02
C SER A 37 20.01 -1.66 -6.41
N ILE A 38 19.32 -1.85 -5.27
CA ILE A 38 18.59 -0.77 -4.59
C ILE A 38 19.53 0.12 -3.79
N LYS A 39 20.59 -0.45 -3.20
CA LYS A 39 21.59 0.30 -2.43
C LYS A 39 22.11 1.57 -3.16
N PRO A 40 22.60 1.52 -4.41
CA PRO A 40 23.08 2.73 -5.09
C PRO A 40 21.96 3.75 -5.35
N ILE A 41 20.71 3.31 -5.55
CA ILE A 41 19.55 4.19 -5.71
C ILE A 41 19.23 4.90 -4.39
N MET A 42 19.30 4.18 -3.26
CA MET A 42 19.08 4.77 -1.94
C MET A 42 20.19 5.75 -1.58
N GLU A 43 21.45 5.44 -1.90
CA GLU A 43 22.58 6.35 -1.71
C GLU A 43 22.47 7.61 -2.57
N SER A 44 22.03 7.50 -3.82
CA SER A 44 21.86 8.68 -4.69
C SER A 44 20.64 9.54 -4.31
N THR A 45 19.58 8.92 -3.80
CA THR A 45 18.33 9.64 -3.45
C THR A 45 18.39 10.28 -2.07
N TYR A 46 18.95 9.57 -1.07
CA TYR A 46 18.89 9.98 0.33
C TYR A 46 20.27 10.30 0.94
N GLY A 47 21.35 10.07 0.20
CA GLY A 47 22.71 10.21 0.70
C GLY A 47 23.24 8.94 1.35
N LYS A 48 24.57 8.73 1.27
CA LYS A 48 25.24 7.52 1.77
C LYS A 48 24.98 7.25 3.25
N ASP A 49 24.96 8.32 4.06
CA ASP A 49 24.78 8.22 5.51
C ASP A 49 23.36 7.82 5.92
N GLN A 50 22.38 8.01 5.02
CA GLN A 50 20.96 7.73 5.29
C GLN A 50 20.42 6.54 4.47
N ALA A 51 21.17 6.03 3.50
CA ALA A 51 20.72 4.97 2.59
C ALA A 51 20.22 3.72 3.33
N VAL A 52 20.94 3.29 4.37
CA VAL A 52 20.54 2.13 5.20
C VAL A 52 19.23 2.41 5.93
N LYS A 53 19.11 3.59 6.56
CA LYS A 53 17.91 4.00 7.29
C LYS A 53 16.67 4.00 6.38
N TRP A 54 16.78 4.60 5.20
CA TRP A 54 15.68 4.65 4.24
C TRP A 54 15.34 3.28 3.64
N THR A 55 16.34 2.42 3.43
CA THR A 55 16.10 1.02 3.03
C THR A 55 15.25 0.31 4.08
N VAL A 56 15.56 0.46 5.37
CA VAL A 56 14.77 -0.12 6.45
C VAL A 56 13.36 0.48 6.50
N TYR A 57 13.20 1.79 6.33
CA TYR A 57 11.88 2.43 6.30
C TYR A 57 10.98 1.90 5.19
N TRP A 58 11.51 1.71 3.98
CA TRP A 58 10.77 1.10 2.88
C TRP A 58 10.38 -0.35 3.18
N ARG A 59 11.28 -1.14 3.80
CA ARG A 59 10.95 -2.50 4.25
C ARG A 59 9.83 -2.50 5.28
N THR A 60 9.95 -1.67 6.32
CA THR A 60 8.93 -1.54 7.37
C THR A 60 7.59 -1.12 6.79
N PHE A 61 7.58 -0.23 5.79
CA PHE A 61 6.36 0.15 5.08
C PHE A 61 5.70 -1.06 4.40
N PHE A 62 6.45 -1.84 3.61
CA PHE A 62 5.87 -3.02 2.94
C PHE A 62 5.37 -4.08 3.93
N ILE A 63 6.09 -4.30 5.03
CA ILE A 63 5.67 -5.19 6.12
C ILE A 63 4.38 -4.69 6.77
N ALA A 64 4.35 -3.43 7.22
CA ALA A 64 3.19 -2.86 7.90
C ALA A 64 1.93 -2.94 7.02
N VAL A 65 2.10 -2.73 5.71
CA VAL A 65 1.04 -2.81 4.74
C VAL A 65 0.62 -4.27 4.47
N ALA A 66 1.56 -5.22 4.42
CA ALA A 66 1.23 -6.65 4.29
C ALA A 66 0.42 -7.14 5.49
N GLU A 67 0.87 -6.84 6.70
CA GLU A 67 0.20 -7.22 7.94
C GLU A 67 -1.17 -6.56 8.07
N LEU A 68 -1.27 -5.25 7.79
CA LEU A 68 -2.53 -4.53 7.90
C LEU A 68 -3.58 -5.11 6.94
N PHE A 69 -3.25 -5.31 5.67
CA PHE A 69 -4.22 -5.85 4.71
C PHE A 69 -4.38 -7.37 4.75
N GLY A 70 -3.47 -8.09 5.43
CA GLY A 70 -3.56 -9.55 5.65
C GLY A 70 -4.23 -9.93 6.98
N TYR A 71 -4.43 -8.98 7.89
CA TYR A 71 -5.02 -9.22 9.20
C TYR A 71 -6.43 -9.79 9.11
N ASN A 72 -6.73 -10.77 9.96
CA ASN A 72 -7.99 -11.52 9.96
C ASN A 72 -8.38 -12.02 8.55
N ASN A 73 -7.42 -12.64 7.87
CA ASN A 73 -7.59 -13.18 6.50
C ASN A 73 -7.98 -12.11 5.45
N GLY A 74 -7.63 -10.84 5.71
CA GLY A 74 -7.90 -9.71 4.83
C GLY A 74 -9.32 -9.15 4.91
N GLU A 75 -10.09 -9.50 5.94
CA GLU A 75 -11.49 -9.09 6.08
C GLU A 75 -11.69 -7.74 6.80
N GLU A 76 -10.65 -7.19 7.44
CA GLU A 76 -10.75 -5.96 8.24
C GLU A 76 -10.39 -4.69 7.46
N TRP A 77 -9.26 -4.74 6.74
CA TRP A 77 -8.75 -3.59 5.97
C TRP A 77 -8.66 -3.93 4.49
N MET A 78 -9.18 -3.02 3.67
CA MET A 78 -9.42 -3.31 2.27
C MET A 78 -9.42 -2.03 1.42
N VAL A 79 -9.25 -2.19 0.12
CA VAL A 79 -9.38 -1.11 -0.85
C VAL A 79 -10.77 -1.20 -1.48
N ALA A 80 -11.64 -0.25 -1.14
CA ALA A 80 -12.95 -0.13 -1.77
C ALA A 80 -12.86 0.83 -2.97
N LEU A 81 -13.27 0.35 -4.14
CA LEU A 81 -13.37 1.17 -5.34
C LEU A 81 -14.84 1.54 -5.56
N PHE A 82 -15.09 2.79 -5.95
CA PHE A 82 -16.44 3.31 -6.19
C PHE A 82 -16.47 4.05 -7.54
N PRO A 83 -17.16 3.52 -8.56
CA PRO A 83 -17.48 4.25 -9.78
C PRO A 83 -18.62 5.23 -9.50
N PHE A 84 -18.39 6.52 -9.70
CA PHE A 84 -19.41 7.57 -9.59
C PHE A 84 -19.80 8.08 -10.98
N LYS A 85 -21.08 8.41 -11.18
CA LYS A 85 -21.58 9.10 -12.38
C LYS A 85 -22.16 10.46 -12.01
N LYS A 86 -21.92 11.47 -12.84
CA LYS A 86 -22.54 12.79 -12.69
C LYS A 86 -24.02 12.72 -13.10
N LYS A 87 -24.92 13.34 -12.32
CA LYS A 87 -26.31 13.62 -12.70
C LYS A 87 -26.36 14.70 -13.78
#